data_AF-A0A4R9VD39-F1
#
_entry.id   AF-A0A4R9VD39-F1
#
_cell.length_a   1.000
_cell.length_b   1.000
_cell.length_c   1.000
_cell.angle_alpha   90.00
_cell.angle_beta   90.00
_cell.angle_gamma   90.00
#
_symmetry.space_group_name_H-M   'P 1'
#
loop_
_entity.id
_entity.type
_entity.pdbx_description
1 polymer ?
#
loop_
_entity_poly.entity_id
_entity_poly.type
_entity_poly.pdbx_seq_one_letter_code
_entity_poly.pdbx_strand_id
1 'polypeptide(L)'
;AAYKLNALLLAAQGYQESRLDQSERSSRGAVGIMQMLPSTAADKAIGISGIAESSDRNIEAGAKYMRYLSANYVNDAELDPVNRALLTLAAYNAGPGNLRKFRSAAKT
;
A
#
# COMPACT_ATOMS: atom_id res chain seq x y z
N ALA A 1 16.76 -4.77 5.19
CA ALA A 1 15.50 -5.01 4.47
C ALA A 1 15.18 -3.80 3.58
N ALA A 2 14.97 -4.02 2.27
CA ALA A 2 14.99 -2.99 1.23
C ALA A 2 14.05 -1.77 1.43
N TYR A 3 12.96 -1.92 2.21
CA TYR A 3 11.96 -0.85 2.38
C TYR A 3 11.71 -0.40 3.84
N LYS A 4 12.48 -0.93 4.81
CA LYS A 4 12.26 -0.69 6.26
C LYS A 4 10.81 -0.94 6.73
N LEU A 5 10.09 -1.85 6.07
CA LEU A 5 8.75 -2.28 6.45
C LEU A 5 8.83 -3.53 7.34
N ASN A 6 7.91 -3.64 8.29
CA ASN A 6 7.73 -4.87 9.05
C ASN A 6 7.15 -5.95 8.11
N ALA A 7 7.87 -7.05 7.94
CA ALA A 7 7.48 -8.13 7.03
C ALA A 7 6.15 -8.79 7.43
N LEU A 8 5.86 -8.89 8.74
CA LEU A 8 4.58 -9.42 9.23
C LEU A 8 3.42 -8.49 8.88
N LEU A 9 3.64 -7.18 8.93
CA LEU A 9 2.61 -6.20 8.56
C LEU A 9 2.30 -6.26 7.06
N LEU A 10 3.34 -6.42 6.23
CA LEU A 10 3.17 -6.56 4.78
C LEU A 10 2.43 -7.87 4.43
N ALA A 11 2.78 -8.97 5.09
CA ALA A 11 2.08 -10.25 4.92
C ALA A 11 0.63 -10.16 5.39
N ALA A 12 0.37 -9.50 6.53
CA ALA A 12 -0.99 -9.27 7.02
C ALA A 12 -1.81 -8.43 6.03
N GLN A 13 -1.22 -7.39 5.43
CA GLN A 13 -1.86 -6.61 4.39
C GLN A 13 -2.19 -7.47 3.17
N GLY A 14 -1.24 -8.23 2.64
CA GLY A 14 -1.49 -9.14 1.51
C GLY A 14 -2.57 -10.19 1.82
N TYR A 15 -2.61 -10.71 3.04
CA TYR A 15 -3.66 -11.63 3.47
C TYR A 15 -5.04 -10.95 3.52
N GLN A 16 -5.11 -9.72 4.02
CA GLN A 16 -6.35 -8.94 4.04
C GLN A 16 -6.87 -8.64 2.62
N GLU A 17 -5.97 -8.39 1.68
CA GLU A 17 -6.32 -8.03 0.29
C GLU A 17 -6.77 -9.23 -0.55
N SER A 18 -6.10 -10.38 -0.41
CA SER A 18 -6.28 -11.50 -1.35
C SER A 18 -6.21 -12.89 -0.69
N ARG A 19 -6.03 -12.97 0.63
CA ARG A 19 -5.65 -14.21 1.33
C ARG A 19 -4.35 -14.81 0.77
N LEU A 20 -3.43 -13.95 0.32
CA LEU A 20 -2.15 -14.30 -0.29
C LEU A 20 -2.27 -15.06 -1.63
N ASP A 21 -3.36 -14.86 -2.36
CA ASP A 21 -3.60 -15.49 -3.66
C ASP A 21 -3.20 -14.56 -4.82
N GLN A 22 -2.18 -14.96 -5.59
CA GLN A 22 -1.71 -14.21 -6.76
C GLN A 22 -2.69 -14.27 -7.95
N SER A 23 -3.61 -15.23 -7.97
CA SER A 23 -4.62 -15.37 -9.03
C SER A 23 -5.79 -14.40 -8.87
N GLU A 24 -5.96 -13.77 -7.71
CA GLU A 24 -7.08 -12.87 -7.42
C GLU A 24 -7.12 -11.65 -8.32
N ARG A 25 -8.34 -11.28 -8.74
CA ARG A 25 -8.62 -10.15 -9.64
C ARG A 25 -9.89 -9.45 -9.17
N SER A 26 -9.80 -8.16 -8.86
CA SER A 26 -10.99 -7.39 -8.47
C SER A 26 -11.75 -6.89 -9.69
N SER A 27 -13.04 -6.59 -9.49
CA SER A 27 -13.90 -5.94 -10.50
C SER A 27 -13.39 -4.55 -10.94
N ARG A 28 -12.47 -3.95 -10.18
CA ARG A 28 -11.86 -2.65 -10.47
C ARG A 28 -10.47 -2.78 -11.13
N GLY A 29 -10.03 -4.01 -11.42
CA GLY A 29 -8.77 -4.27 -12.11
C GLY A 29 -7.54 -4.37 -11.19
N ALA A 30 -7.73 -4.47 -9.88
CA ALA A 30 -6.64 -4.76 -8.94
C ALA A 30 -6.23 -6.24 -9.06
N VAL A 31 -4.94 -6.54 -8.93
CA VAL A 31 -4.40 -7.88 -9.20
C VAL A 31 -3.50 -8.40 -8.07
N GLY A 32 -3.56 -9.70 -7.88
CA GLY A 32 -2.60 -10.48 -7.11
C GLY A 32 -2.62 -10.24 -5.61
N ILE A 33 -1.53 -10.64 -4.96
CA ILE A 33 -1.40 -10.74 -3.51
C ILE A 33 -1.74 -9.42 -2.79
N MET A 34 -1.22 -8.33 -3.32
CA MET A 34 -1.32 -6.99 -2.73
C MET A 34 -2.49 -6.17 -3.29
N GLN A 35 -3.32 -6.77 -4.17
CA GLN A 35 -4.42 -6.11 -4.89
C GLN A 35 -4.01 -4.73 -5.42
N MET A 36 -2.89 -4.68 -6.14
CA MET A 36 -2.39 -3.46 -6.77
C MET A 36 -3.05 -3.25 -8.13
N LEU A 37 -3.43 -2.02 -8.46
CA LEU A 37 -3.73 -1.66 -9.85
C LEU A 37 -2.43 -1.68 -10.66
N PRO A 38 -2.40 -2.33 -11.85
CA PRO A 38 -1.23 -2.30 -12.71
C PRO A 38 -0.75 -0.89 -13.07
N SER A 39 -1.68 0.06 -13.24
CA SER A 39 -1.37 1.47 -13.49
C SER A 39 -0.68 2.14 -12.28
N THR A 40 -1.12 1.87 -11.05
CA THR A 40 -0.48 2.38 -9.84
C THR A 40 0.92 1.80 -9.66
N ALA A 41 1.10 0.51 -9.94
CA ALA A 41 2.41 -0.12 -9.83
C ALA A 41 3.39 0.37 -10.91
N ALA A 42 2.90 0.65 -12.12
CA ALA A 42 3.70 1.19 -13.22
C ALA A 42 3.99 2.70 -13.10
N ASP A 43 3.29 3.43 -12.24
CA ASP A 43 3.52 4.87 -12.02
C ASP A 43 4.98 5.16 -11.66
N LYS A 44 5.49 6.34 -12.04
CA LYS A 44 6.89 6.75 -11.83
C LYS A 44 7.37 6.59 -10.38
N ALA A 45 6.50 6.77 -9.39
CA ALA A 45 6.86 6.60 -7.99
C ALA A 45 7.20 5.14 -7.63
N ILE A 46 6.56 4.16 -8.29
CA ILE A 46 6.68 2.74 -8.00
C ILE A 46 7.50 2.02 -9.08
N GLY A 47 7.19 2.21 -10.36
CA GLY A 47 8.01 1.79 -11.49
C GLY A 47 8.16 0.28 -11.64
N ILE A 48 7.13 -0.49 -11.24
CA ILE A 48 7.11 -1.95 -11.31
C ILE A 48 5.94 -2.39 -12.19
N SER A 49 6.23 -2.79 -13.42
CA SER A 49 5.27 -3.40 -14.35
C SER A 49 5.17 -4.92 -14.17
N GLY A 50 4.25 -5.62 -14.84
CA GLY A 50 4.20 -7.09 -14.85
C GLY A 50 3.82 -7.72 -13.50
N ILE A 51 3.01 -7.00 -12.70
CA ILE A 51 2.60 -7.43 -11.36
C ILE A 51 1.46 -8.45 -11.37
N ALA A 52 0.82 -8.69 -12.52
CA ALA A 52 -0.23 -9.70 -12.64
C ALA A 52 0.37 -11.10 -12.82
N GLU A 53 1.56 -11.16 -13.42
CA GLU A 53 2.26 -12.40 -13.82
C GLU A 53 3.28 -12.87 -12.78
N SER A 54 3.69 -12.01 -11.84
CA SER A 54 4.71 -12.33 -10.83
C SER A 54 4.27 -11.89 -9.44
N SER A 55 4.17 -12.86 -8.52
CA SER A 55 3.93 -12.63 -7.09
C SER A 55 5.00 -11.75 -6.47
N ASP A 56 6.27 -11.97 -6.82
CA ASP A 56 7.39 -11.22 -6.25
C ASP A 56 7.31 -9.75 -6.64
N ARG A 57 7.02 -9.46 -7.92
CA ARG A 57 6.82 -8.09 -8.40
C ARG A 57 5.57 -7.45 -7.80
N ASN A 58 4.51 -8.23 -7.58
CA ASN A 58 3.29 -7.75 -6.93
C ASN A 58 3.55 -7.34 -5.47
N ILE A 59 4.24 -8.19 -4.71
CA ILE A 59 4.66 -7.93 -3.32
C ILE A 59 5.62 -6.75 -3.26
N GLU A 60 6.61 -6.68 -4.16
CA GLU A 60 7.55 -5.56 -4.24
C GLU A 60 6.84 -4.24 -4.53
N ALA A 61 5.90 -4.23 -5.48
CA ALA A 61 5.10 -3.06 -5.79
C ALA A 61 4.25 -2.60 -4.60
N GLY A 62 3.56 -3.52 -3.92
CA GLY A 62 2.79 -3.22 -2.71
C GLY A 62 3.67 -2.66 -1.59
N ALA A 63 4.84 -3.27 -1.33
CA ALA A 63 5.81 -2.79 -0.34
C ALA A 63 6.34 -1.40 -0.68
N LYS A 64 6.74 -1.17 -1.93
CA LYS A 64 7.23 0.13 -2.39
C LYS A 64 6.13 1.18 -2.31
N TYR A 65 4.88 0.82 -2.60
CA TYR A 65 3.73 1.72 -2.49
C TYR A 65 3.41 2.07 -1.02
N MET A 66 3.42 1.11 -0.09
CA MET A 66 3.32 1.42 1.35
C MET A 66 4.42 2.38 1.82
N ARG A 67 5.66 2.16 1.39
CA ARG A 67 6.79 3.05 1.72
C ARG A 67 6.59 4.45 1.14
N TYR A 68 6.13 4.54 -0.11
CA TYR A 68 5.80 5.80 -0.77
C TYR A 68 4.70 6.54 -0.01
N LEU A 69 3.63 5.86 0.39
CA LEU A 69 2.53 6.46 1.14
C LEU A 69 2.99 7.02 2.49
N SER A 70 3.76 6.22 3.24
CA SER A 70 4.31 6.64 4.52
C SER A 70 5.22 7.87 4.38
N ALA A 71 6.11 7.89 3.39
CA ALA A 71 7.08 8.97 3.21
C ALA A 71 6.46 10.28 2.69
N ASN A 72 5.38 10.23 1.91
CA ASN A 72 4.82 11.40 1.22
C ASN A 72 3.50 11.90 1.81
N TYR A 73 2.74 11.06 2.50
CA TYR A 73 1.40 11.41 2.99
C TYR A 73 1.19 11.14 4.48
N VAL A 74 2.12 10.44 5.13
CA VAL A 74 2.09 10.15 6.58
C VAL A 74 3.46 10.45 7.20
N ASN A 75 3.96 11.66 6.95
CA ASN A 75 5.33 12.10 7.28
C ASN A 75 5.38 13.10 8.44
N ASP A 76 4.29 13.28 9.19
CA ASP A 76 4.27 14.16 10.37
C ASP A 76 5.30 13.70 11.41
N ALA A 77 6.04 14.64 12.00
CA ALA A 77 7.09 14.34 12.97
C ALA A 77 6.54 13.78 14.29
N GLU A 78 5.35 14.24 14.70
CA GLU A 78 4.71 13.87 15.97
C GLU A 78 4.08 12.46 15.97
N LEU A 79 3.98 11.80 14.81
CA LEU A 79 3.40 10.47 14.73
C LEU A 79 4.37 9.41 15.24
N ASP A 80 3.97 8.72 16.30
CA ASP A 80 4.64 7.51 16.75
C ASP A 80 4.61 6.40 15.67
N PRO A 81 5.46 5.37 15.79
CA PRO A 81 5.57 4.31 14.79
C PRO A 81 4.26 3.54 14.53
N VAL A 82 3.43 3.34 15.55
CA VAL A 82 2.17 2.58 15.43
C VAL A 82 1.15 3.40 14.66
N ASN A 83 0.93 4.65 15.05
CA ASN A 83 0.02 5.56 14.36
C ASN A 83 0.46 5.83 12.93
N ARG A 84 1.76 5.94 12.67
CA ARG A 84 2.29 6.05 11.30
C ARG A 84 1.95 4.81 10.46
N ALA A 85 2.09 3.61 11.02
CA ALA A 85 1.74 2.38 10.33
C ALA A 85 0.23 2.30 10.04
N LEU A 86 -0.62 2.57 11.03
CA LEU A 86 -2.08 2.55 10.89
C LEU A 86 -2.58 3.55 9.84
N LEU A 87 -2.07 4.78 9.86
CA LEU A 87 -2.42 5.79 8.85
C LEU A 87 -1.89 5.43 7.45
N THR A 88 -0.75 4.74 7.37
CA THR A 88 -0.24 4.24 6.08
C THR A 88 -1.15 3.14 5.51
N LEU A 89 -1.63 2.21 6.34
CA LEU A 89 -2.63 1.22 5.93
C LEU A 89 -3.93 1.89 5.48
N ALA A 90 -4.40 2.90 6.23
CA ALA A 90 -5.57 3.67 5.83
C ALA A 90 -5.39 4.38 4.49
N ALA A 91 -4.21 4.97 4.23
CA ALA A 91 -3.88 5.56 2.93
C ALA A 91 -3.82 4.51 1.80
N TYR A 92 -3.36 3.29 2.09
CA TYR A 92 -3.29 2.22 1.10
C TYR A 92 -4.69 1.86 0.59
N ASN A 93 -5.64 1.66 1.52
CA ASN A 93 -7.00 1.23 1.20
C ASN A 93 -7.88 2.38 0.67
N ALA A 94 -7.85 3.54 1.33
CA ALA A 94 -8.72 4.66 0.99
C ALA A 94 -8.13 5.61 -0.07
N GLY A 95 -6.82 5.50 -0.33
CA GLY A 95 -6.06 6.47 -1.09
C GLY A 95 -5.64 7.69 -0.27
N PRO A 96 -4.48 8.31 -0.58
CA PRO A 96 -3.94 9.43 0.19
C PRO A 96 -4.82 10.69 0.15
N GLY A 97 -5.61 10.87 -0.91
CA GLY A 97 -6.57 11.97 -1.03
C GLY A 97 -7.69 11.88 0.03
N ASN A 98 -8.24 10.69 0.25
CA ASN A 98 -9.27 10.49 1.27
C ASN A 98 -8.68 10.53 2.67
N LEU A 99 -7.48 9.98 2.88
CA LEU A 99 -6.79 10.12 4.17
C LEU A 99 -6.66 11.59 4.58
N ARG A 100 -6.25 12.48 3.67
CA ARG A 100 -6.17 13.91 3.95
C ARG A 100 -7.53 14.50 4.38
N LYS A 101 -8.62 14.13 3.71
CA LYS A 101 -9.97 14.58 4.07
C LYS A 101 -10.36 14.13 5.48
N PHE A 102 -10.15 12.85 5.81
CA PHE A 102 -10.46 12.31 7.14
C PHE A 102 -9.67 13.02 8.24
N ARG A 103 -8.37 13.25 8.01
CA ARG A 103 -7.52 13.96 8.95
C ARG A 103 -7.92 15.42 9.15
N SER A 104 -8.39 16.10 8.11
CA SER A 104 -8.93 17.46 8.23
C SER A 104 -10.22 17.49 9.04
N ALA A 105 -11.12 16.53 8.82
CA ALA A 105 -12.38 16.44 9.56
C ALA A 105 -12.18 16.10 11.05
N ALA A 106 -11.12 15.38 11.41
CA ALA A 106 -10.82 15.06 12.82
C ALA A 106 -10.23 16.24 13.62
N LYS A 107 -9.88 17.34 12.98
CA LYS A 107 -9.35 18.57 13.63
C LYS A 107 -10.43 19.56 14.04
N THR A 108 -11.67 19.33 13.59
CA THR A 108 -12.85 20.15 13.87
C THR A 108 -13.70 19.47 14.92
#